data_AF-A0A8T5RPQ1-F1
#
_entry.id   AF-A0A8T5RPQ1-F1
#
_cell.length_a   1.000
_cell.length_b   1.000
_cell.length_c   1.000
_cell.angle_alpha   90.00
_cell.angle_beta   90.00
_cell.angle_gamma   90.00
#
_symmetry.space_group_name_H-M   'P 1'
#
loop_
_entity.id
_entity.type
_entity.pdbx_description
1 polymer ?
#
loop_
_entity_poly.entity_id
_entity_poly.type
_entity_poly.pdbx_seq_one_letter_code
_entity_poly.pdbx_strand_id
1 'polypeptide(L)'
;MLNTKKEQTVGRPEPEFRFGIGTVIWIVIGFIVSWGNMLLILNSMQIWSYLTVIFTTIIPGVIIGLKDRYWGYGYMGGFAIAGIPFAFHNPAHGYLFVGWYTFATALFIFVIVLLIFWTGWRSISAIKRVEE
;
A
#
# COMPACT_ATOMS: atom_id res chain seq x y z
N MET A 1 -8.83 28.96 20.19
CA MET A 1 -9.12 27.81 19.30
C MET A 1 -8.30 27.99 18.03
N LEU A 2 -7.15 27.30 17.91
CA LEU A 2 -6.33 27.32 16.71
C LEU A 2 -7.02 26.46 15.65
N ASN A 3 -7.62 27.13 14.68
CA ASN A 3 -8.26 26.51 13.54
C ASN A 3 -7.14 25.97 12.63
N THR A 4 -6.62 24.78 12.92
CA THR A 4 -5.70 24.07 12.04
C THR A 4 -6.49 23.70 10.78
N LYS A 5 -6.45 24.56 9.76
CA LYS A 5 -6.86 24.20 8.41
C LYS A 5 -6.14 22.89 8.09
N LYS A 6 -6.90 21.79 7.97
CA LYS A 6 -6.38 20.53 7.42
C LYS A 6 -5.94 20.86 6.00
N GLU A 7 -4.65 21.15 5.82
CA GLU A 7 -4.09 21.40 4.50
C GLU A 7 -4.33 20.17 3.64
N GLN A 8 -5.07 20.38 2.54
CA GLN A 8 -5.28 19.35 1.54
C GLN A 8 -3.95 19.13 0.82
N THR A 9 -3.35 17.97 1.06
CA THR A 9 -2.07 17.57 0.43
C THR A 9 -2.22 17.38 -1.07
N VAL A 10 -3.47 17.22 -1.56
CA VAL A 10 -3.86 17.03 -2.96
C VAL A 10 -3.52 18.22 -3.86
N GLY A 11 -2.59 18.03 -4.80
CA GLY A 11 -2.20 19.02 -5.82
C GLY A 11 -0.95 19.87 -5.53
N ARG A 12 -0.16 19.58 -4.48
CA ARG A 12 1.13 20.26 -4.27
C ARG A 12 2.15 19.90 -5.37
N PRO A 13 2.99 20.86 -5.82
CA PRO A 13 4.11 20.57 -6.71
C PRO A 13 5.00 19.51 -6.07
N GLU A 14 5.48 18.56 -6.88
CA GLU A 14 6.17 17.36 -6.40
C GLU A 14 7.30 17.70 -5.42
N PRO A 15 7.19 17.36 -4.12
CA PRO A 15 8.38 17.24 -3.31
C PRO A 15 9.22 16.08 -3.87
N GLU A 16 10.53 16.21 -3.87
CA GLU A 16 11.46 15.10 -4.16
C GLU A 16 11.08 13.86 -3.35
N PHE A 17 11.32 12.65 -3.86
CA PHE A 17 11.02 11.39 -3.17
C PHE A 17 11.73 11.34 -1.81
N ARG A 18 11.06 11.77 -0.74
CA ARG A 18 11.62 11.82 0.62
C ARG A 18 11.31 10.51 1.32
N PHE A 19 12.28 9.61 1.34
CA PHE A 19 12.26 8.40 2.15
C PHE A 19 12.38 8.76 3.63
N GLY A 20 11.29 9.22 4.22
CA GLY A 20 11.23 9.66 5.62
C GLY A 20 10.94 8.51 6.59
N ILE A 21 11.12 8.79 7.88
CA ILE A 21 10.79 7.88 8.98
C ILE A 21 9.33 7.39 8.90
N GLY A 22 8.40 8.26 8.50
CA GLY A 22 6.99 7.88 8.30
C GLY A 22 6.82 6.76 7.28
N THR A 23 7.51 6.84 6.14
CA THR A 23 7.50 5.78 5.11
C THR A 23 7.99 4.44 5.68
N VAL A 24 9.07 4.45 6.47
CA VAL A 24 9.61 3.25 7.11
C VAL A 24 8.61 2.62 8.09
N ILE A 25 7.96 3.44 8.92
CA ILE A 25 6.91 2.96 9.84
C ILE A 25 5.79 2.27 9.07
N TRP A 26 5.32 2.88 7.99
CA TRP A 26 4.26 2.29 7.17
C TRP A 26 4.70 1.03 6.43
N ILE A 27 5.96 0.91 6.02
CA ILE A 27 6.54 -0.34 5.50
C ILE A 27 6.41 -1.46 6.56
N VAL A 28 6.82 -1.19 7.80
CA VAL A 28 6.75 -2.19 8.87
C VAL A 28 5.30 -2.58 9.17
N ILE A 29 4.38 -1.61 9.24
CA ILE A 29 2.94 -1.88 9.44
C ILE A 29 2.39 -2.72 8.30
N GLY A 30 2.66 -2.34 7.04
CA GLY A 30 2.22 -3.09 5.86
C GLY A 30 2.73 -4.53 5.87
N PHE A 31 3.99 -4.73 6.28
CA PHE A 31 4.57 -6.05 6.41
C PHE A 31 3.84 -6.91 7.44
N ILE A 32 3.59 -6.39 8.64
CA ILE A 32 2.91 -7.12 9.72
C ILE A 32 1.47 -7.46 9.33
N VAL A 33 0.75 -6.51 8.72
CA VAL A 33 -0.63 -6.73 8.27
C VAL A 33 -0.70 -7.80 7.17
N SER A 34 0.21 -7.76 6.21
CA SER A 34 0.32 -8.78 5.16
C SER A 34 0.61 -10.16 5.74
N TRP A 35 1.54 -10.24 6.71
CA TRP A 35 1.86 -11.49 7.40
C TRP A 35 0.64 -12.08 8.11
N GLY A 36 -0.09 -11.25 8.88
CA GLY A 36 -1.34 -11.67 9.52
C GLY A 36 -2.40 -12.11 8.51
N ASN A 37 -2.50 -11.43 7.37
CA ASN A 37 -3.43 -11.79 6.30
C ASN A 37 -3.11 -13.16 5.69
N MET A 38 -1.84 -13.44 5.40
CA MET A 38 -1.41 -14.74 4.89
C MET A 38 -1.63 -15.87 5.90
N LEU A 39 -1.42 -15.62 7.19
CA LEU A 39 -1.77 -16.59 8.25
C LEU A 39 -3.27 -16.91 8.26
N LEU A 40 -4.13 -15.90 8.05
CA LEU A 40 -5.58 -16.10 7.95
C LEU A 40 -5.95 -16.95 6.71
N ILE A 41 -5.30 -16.69 5.57
CA ILE A 41 -5.50 -17.48 4.34
C ILE A 41 -5.12 -18.94 4.57
N LEU A 42 -4.00 -19.21 5.23
CA LEU A 42 -3.59 -20.58 5.53
C LEU A 42 -4.56 -21.31 6.44
N ASN A 43 -5.12 -20.63 7.45
CA ASN A 43 -6.02 -21.27 8.40
C ASN A 43 -7.40 -21.58 7.79
N SER A 44 -7.88 -20.69 6.91
CA SER A 44 -9.21 -20.83 6.29
C SER A 44 -9.19 -21.66 5.01
N MET A 45 -8.11 -21.57 4.20
CA MET A 45 -7.97 -22.15 2.85
C MET A 45 -9.17 -21.92 1.90
N GLN A 46 -10.01 -20.92 2.16
CA GLN A 46 -11.15 -20.58 1.33
C GLN A 46 -10.78 -19.56 0.27
N ILE A 47 -11.43 -19.64 -0.90
CA ILE A 47 -11.29 -18.64 -1.99
C ILE A 47 -11.49 -17.21 -1.45
N TRP A 48 -12.44 -17.02 -0.55
CA TRP A 48 -12.77 -15.72 0.03
C TRP A 48 -11.61 -15.10 0.82
N SER A 49 -10.74 -15.92 1.40
CA SER A 49 -9.60 -15.44 2.15
C SER A 49 -8.57 -14.76 1.24
N TYR A 50 -8.45 -15.17 -0.02
CA TYR A 50 -7.56 -14.52 -0.98
C TYR A 50 -8.03 -13.10 -1.36
N LEU A 51 -9.34 -12.85 -1.36
CA LEU A 51 -9.88 -11.50 -1.59
C LEU A 51 -9.50 -10.53 -0.46
N THR A 52 -9.22 -11.03 0.73
CA THR A 52 -8.82 -10.17 1.85
C THR A 52 -7.52 -9.44 1.56
N VAL A 53 -6.57 -10.03 0.81
CA VAL A 53 -5.34 -9.39 0.32
C VAL A 53 -5.66 -8.08 -0.39
N ILE A 54 -6.66 -8.10 -1.26
CA ILE A 54 -7.07 -6.94 -2.07
C ILE A 54 -7.59 -5.84 -1.16
N PHE A 55 -8.53 -6.16 -0.26
CA PHE A 55 -9.13 -5.18 0.63
C PHE A 55 -8.13 -4.61 1.65
N THR A 56 -7.28 -5.46 2.24
CA THR A 56 -6.27 -5.03 3.20
C THR A 56 -5.13 -4.27 2.56
N THR A 57 -4.91 -4.40 1.25
CA THR A 57 -3.91 -3.61 0.52
C THR A 57 -4.50 -2.27 0.06
N ILE A 58 -5.63 -2.31 -0.66
CA ILE A 58 -6.20 -1.14 -1.34
C ILE A 58 -6.76 -0.14 -0.33
N ILE A 59 -7.66 -0.55 0.56
CA ILE A 59 -8.40 0.39 1.41
C ILE A 59 -7.42 1.15 2.33
N PRO A 60 -6.55 0.49 3.11
CA PRO A 60 -5.59 1.21 3.93
C PRO A 60 -4.58 1.96 3.07
N GLY A 61 -4.06 1.35 2.00
CA GLY A 61 -3.07 1.98 1.12
C GLY A 61 -3.56 3.30 0.51
N VAL A 62 -4.80 3.36 0.06
CA VAL A 62 -5.42 4.58 -0.48
C VAL A 62 -5.69 5.59 0.63
N ILE A 63 -6.28 5.19 1.76
CA ILE A 63 -6.57 6.11 2.88
C ILE A 63 -5.28 6.76 3.41
N ILE A 64 -4.22 5.98 3.56
CA ILE A 64 -2.91 6.46 4.01
C ILE A 64 -2.28 7.34 2.92
N GLY A 65 -2.34 6.90 1.65
CA GLY A 65 -1.81 7.63 0.50
C GLY A 65 -2.45 9.00 0.28
N LEU A 66 -3.73 9.16 0.59
CA LEU A 66 -4.43 10.44 0.57
C LEU A 66 -3.92 11.41 1.65
N LYS A 67 -3.42 10.90 2.79
CA LYS A 67 -2.75 11.74 3.80
C LYS A 67 -1.33 12.08 3.38
N ASP A 68 -0.55 11.07 3.05
CA ASP A 68 0.81 11.18 2.53
C ASP A 68 1.09 10.04 1.55
N ARG A 69 1.44 10.41 0.31
CA ARG A 69 1.68 9.46 -0.78
C ARG A 69 2.77 8.45 -0.45
N TYR A 70 3.85 8.89 0.19
CA TYR A 70 4.99 8.02 0.50
C TYR A 70 4.65 7.05 1.60
N TRP A 71 3.75 7.42 2.51
CA TRP A 71 3.23 6.52 3.52
C TRP A 71 2.37 5.43 2.90
N GLY A 72 1.49 5.79 1.96
CA GLY A 72 0.72 4.83 1.19
C GLY A 72 1.61 3.87 0.40
N TYR A 73 2.64 4.40 -0.27
CA TYR A 73 3.62 3.58 -0.97
C TYR A 73 4.42 2.68 -0.03
N GLY A 74 4.83 3.20 1.12
CA GLY A 74 5.51 2.44 2.16
C GLY A 74 4.65 1.27 2.62
N TYR A 75 3.39 1.52 2.96
CA TYR A 75 2.43 0.49 3.36
C TYR A 75 2.28 -0.61 2.30
N MET A 76 1.95 -0.25 1.06
CA MET A 76 1.75 -1.22 -0.02
C MET A 76 3.04 -1.98 -0.37
N GLY A 77 4.19 -1.31 -0.34
CA GLY A 77 5.49 -1.93 -0.57
C GLY A 77 5.86 -2.93 0.53
N GLY A 78 5.70 -2.55 1.80
CA GLY A 78 5.89 -3.45 2.93
C GLY A 78 4.94 -4.65 2.90
N PHE A 79 3.68 -4.40 2.52
CA PHE A 79 2.68 -5.45 2.34
C PHE A 79 3.09 -6.47 1.27
N ALA A 80 3.54 -6.00 0.10
CA ALA A 80 4.01 -6.86 -0.97
C ALA A 80 5.24 -7.67 -0.55
N ILE A 81 6.26 -6.98 -0.01
CA ILE A 81 7.55 -7.61 0.36
C ILE A 81 7.37 -8.73 1.38
N ALA A 82 6.41 -8.64 2.30
CA ALA A 82 6.13 -9.70 3.28
C ALA A 82 5.82 -11.07 2.65
N GLY A 83 5.24 -11.11 1.44
CA GLY A 83 4.96 -12.35 0.73
C GLY A 83 6.22 -13.15 0.40
N ILE A 84 7.36 -12.48 0.20
CA ILE A 84 8.64 -13.14 -0.12
C ILE A 84 9.15 -13.99 1.06
N PRO A 85 9.48 -13.44 2.24
CA PRO A 85 9.95 -14.24 3.36
C PRO A 85 8.90 -15.27 3.80
N PHE A 86 7.61 -14.99 3.67
CA PHE A 86 6.56 -15.95 3.97
C PHE A 86 6.59 -17.17 3.04
N ALA A 87 6.86 -16.97 1.75
CA ALA A 87 7.00 -18.07 0.78
C ALA A 87 8.15 -19.03 1.12
N PHE A 88 9.13 -18.58 1.92
CA PHE A 88 10.30 -19.35 2.33
C PHE A 88 10.33 -19.72 3.82
N HIS A 89 9.34 -19.29 4.61
CA HIS A 89 9.27 -19.57 6.04
C HIS A 89 8.61 -20.95 6.28
N ASN A 90 9.43 -21.94 6.67
CA ASN A 90 9.10 -23.33 7.02
C ASN A 90 8.73 -24.32 5.89
N PRO A 91 9.02 -25.63 6.04
CA PRO A 91 9.10 -26.58 4.94
C PRO A 91 7.75 -27.25 4.62
N ALA A 92 7.61 -27.73 3.39
CA ALA A 92 6.51 -28.54 2.84
C ALA A 92 5.24 -27.79 2.38
N HIS A 93 5.36 -27.22 1.18
CA HIS A 93 4.32 -27.17 0.13
C HIS A 93 3.04 -26.33 0.34
N GLY A 94 2.70 -25.86 1.54
CA GLY A 94 1.51 -25.04 1.79
C GLY A 94 1.72 -23.52 1.66
N TYR A 95 2.95 -23.04 1.87
CA TYR A 95 3.23 -21.61 2.06
C TYR A 95 3.69 -20.87 0.80
N LEU A 96 4.21 -21.61 -0.19
CA LEU A 96 4.78 -21.03 -1.41
C LEU A 96 3.73 -20.27 -2.23
N PHE A 97 2.57 -20.91 -2.48
CA PHE A 97 1.52 -20.30 -3.29
C PHE A 97 0.95 -19.05 -2.60
N VAL A 98 0.63 -19.13 -1.31
CA VAL A 98 0.07 -18.00 -0.55
C VAL A 98 1.04 -16.82 -0.51
N GLY A 99 2.33 -17.08 -0.23
CA GLY A 99 3.36 -16.03 -0.21
C GLY A 99 3.53 -15.35 -1.58
N TRP A 100 3.73 -16.14 -2.64
CA TRP A 100 3.92 -15.59 -3.99
C TRP A 100 2.67 -14.94 -4.57
N TYR A 101 1.49 -15.50 -4.32
CA TYR A 101 0.21 -14.90 -4.69
C TYR A 101 0.05 -13.53 -4.03
N THR A 102 0.33 -13.44 -2.72
CA THR A 102 0.23 -12.20 -1.96
C THR A 102 1.22 -11.17 -2.48
N PHE A 103 2.48 -11.56 -2.72
CA PHE A 103 3.49 -10.69 -3.32
C PHE A 103 3.05 -10.16 -4.69
N ALA A 104 2.67 -11.05 -5.61
CA ALA A 104 2.30 -10.68 -6.98
C ALA A 104 1.05 -9.80 -7.01
N THR A 105 0.03 -10.14 -6.22
CA THR A 105 -1.23 -9.39 -6.15
C THR A 105 -1.02 -8.01 -5.54
N ALA A 106 -0.28 -7.92 -4.42
CA ALA A 106 0.03 -6.64 -3.79
C ALA A 106 0.92 -5.77 -4.67
N LEU A 107 1.89 -6.34 -5.38
CA LEU A 107 2.74 -5.61 -6.34
C LEU A 107 1.91 -5.08 -7.52
N PHE A 108 1.01 -5.91 -8.06
CA PHE A 108 0.12 -5.50 -9.13
C PHE A 108 -0.80 -4.34 -8.71
N ILE A 109 -1.42 -4.45 -7.53
CA ILE A 109 -2.21 -3.37 -6.93
C ILE A 109 -1.38 -2.12 -6.72
N PHE A 110 -0.16 -2.26 -6.19
CA PHE A 110 0.74 -1.14 -5.96
C PHE A 110 1.03 -0.39 -7.26
N VAL A 111 1.32 -1.10 -8.36
CA VAL A 111 1.55 -0.49 -9.67
C VAL A 111 0.31 0.24 -10.18
N ILE A 112 -0.88 -0.37 -10.09
CA ILE A 112 -2.14 0.28 -10.49
C ILE A 112 -2.37 1.56 -9.69
N VAL A 113 -2.26 1.48 -8.37
CA VAL A 113 -2.50 2.62 -7.47
C VAL A 113 -1.46 3.72 -7.72
N LEU A 114 -0.20 3.35 -7.97
CA LEU A 114 0.84 4.29 -8.34
C LEU A 114 0.53 5.00 -9.67
N LEU A 115 0.05 4.28 -10.69
CA LEU A 115 -0.37 4.89 -11.97
C LEU A 115 -1.60 5.80 -11.81
N ILE A 116 -2.58 5.41 -10.98
CA ILE A 116 -3.76 6.22 -10.69
C ILE A 116 -3.36 7.50 -9.97
N PHE A 117 -2.54 7.41 -8.91
CA PHE A 117 -2.06 8.59 -8.20
C PHE A 117 -1.21 9.46 -9.11
N TRP A 118 -0.35 8.88 -9.96
CA TRP A 118 0.43 9.64 -10.92
C TRP A 118 -0.46 10.44 -11.89
N THR A 119 -1.46 9.79 -12.48
CA THR A 119 -2.35 10.40 -13.47
C THR A 119 -3.31 11.41 -12.84
N GLY A 120 -3.97 11.02 -11.75
CA GLY A 120 -4.93 11.85 -11.03
C GLY A 120 -4.28 13.05 -10.35
N TRP A 121 -3.01 12.96 -9.96
CA TRP A 121 -2.32 14.12 -9.38
C TRP A 121 -1.88 15.13 -10.41
N ARG A 122 -1.37 14.66 -11.56
CA ARG A 122 -1.01 15.56 -12.67
C ARG A 122 -2.22 16.36 -13.12
N SER A 123 -3.40 15.74 -13.23
CA SER A 123 -4.62 16.46 -13.60
C SER A 123 -5.02 17.52 -12.56
N ILE A 124 -4.99 17.21 -11.26
CA ILE A 124 -5.36 18.17 -10.21
C ILE A 124 -4.35 19.32 -10.11
N SER A 125 -3.05 19.01 -10.21
CA SER A 125 -2.00 20.04 -10.19
C SER A 125 -2.06 20.99 -11.39
N ALA A 126 -2.54 20.51 -12.54
CA ALA A 126 -2.72 21.32 -13.75
C ALA A 126 -3.90 22.30 -13.59
N ILE A 127 -5.02 21.86 -13.00
CA ILE A 127 -6.20 22.73 -12.76
C ILE A 127 -5.82 23.92 -11.88
N LYS A 128 -5.06 23.67 -10.81
CA LYS A 128 -4.70 24.72 -9.84
C LYS A 128 -3.80 25.82 -10.42
N ARG A 129 -3.06 25.54 -11.50
CA ARG A 129 -2.21 26.54 -12.19
C ARG A 129 -2.99 27.49 -13.11
N VAL A 130 -4.24 27.15 -13.44
CA VAL A 130 -5.08 27.97 -14.33
C VAL A 130 -5.92 28.98 -13.54
N GLU A 131 -6.07 28.76 -12.23
CA GLU A 131 -6.83 29.63 -11.31
C GLU A 131 -5.96 30.67 -10.56
N GLU A 132 -4.63 30.66 -10.78
CA GLU A 132 -3.69 31.70 -10.33
C GLU A 132 -3.37 32.67 -11.49
#